data_AF-A0A3L0X671-F1
#
_entry.id   AF-A0A3L0X671-F1
#
_cell.length_a   1.000
_cell.length_b   1.000
_cell.length_c   1.000
_cell.angle_alpha   90.00
_cell.angle_beta   90.00
_cell.angle_gamma   90.00
#
_symmetry.space_group_name_H-M   'P 1'
#
loop_
_entity.id
_entity.type
_entity.pdbx_description
1 polymer ?
#
loop_
_entity_poly.entity_id
_entity_poly.type
_entity_poly.pdbx_seq_one_letter_code
_entity_poly.pdbx_strand_id
1 'polypeptide(L)'
;MEHAKKLKLINDDAVQAQYHHTRYNATLTKPASKIPYPIQIIRIKDLVVLLGLSRSTIYNKINPRSRWYDKRFPTPLRLGGASIGWLLADIEEWLHSLS
;
A
#
# COMPACT_ATOMS: atom_id res chain seq x y z
N MET A 1 -27.86 -27.81 18.69
CA MET A 1 -27.90 -26.86 17.56
C MET A 1 -27.62 -25.48 18.13
N GLU A 2 -26.45 -24.88 18.01
CA GLU A 2 -25.38 -25.08 17.07
C GLU A 2 -24.06 -24.81 17.77
N HIS A 3 -23.31 -25.89 17.88
CA HIS A 3 -21.86 -25.95 18.04
C HIS A 3 -21.10 -25.18 16.92
N ALA A 4 -21.81 -24.50 16.01
CA ALA A 4 -21.28 -23.78 14.84
C ALA A 4 -21.04 -22.27 15.08
N LYS A 5 -21.46 -21.68 16.21
CA LYS A 5 -21.01 -20.32 16.57
C LYS A 5 -19.60 -20.27 17.17
N LYS A 6 -18.96 -21.44 17.35
CA LYS A 6 -17.57 -21.57 17.81
C LYS A 6 -16.53 -21.56 16.67
N LEU A 7 -16.92 -21.31 15.41
CA LEU A 7 -15.96 -21.34 14.29
C LEU A 7 -16.05 -20.20 13.26
N LYS A 8 -16.77 -19.11 13.53
CA LYS A 8 -16.74 -17.92 12.64
C LYS A 8 -16.77 -16.62 13.41
N LEU A 9 -15.73 -16.38 14.20
CA LEU A 9 -15.00 -15.10 14.23
C LEU A 9 -13.72 -15.25 15.08
N ILE A 10 -13.06 -16.38 14.92
CA ILE A 10 -11.66 -16.53 15.27
C ILE A 10 -10.93 -15.91 14.09
N ASN A 11 -10.10 -14.90 14.34
CA ASN A 11 -9.19 -14.21 13.43
C ASN A 11 -9.75 -12.97 12.73
N ASP A 12 -9.71 -11.80 13.40
CA ASP A 12 -9.38 -10.54 12.71
C ASP A 12 -8.82 -9.46 13.66
N ASP A 13 -9.16 -9.50 14.97
CA ASP A 13 -8.67 -8.47 15.91
C ASP A 13 -7.24 -8.70 16.44
N ALA A 14 -6.77 -9.95 16.50
CA ALA A 14 -5.45 -10.26 17.06
C ALA A 14 -4.29 -10.00 16.09
N VAL A 15 -4.54 -10.05 14.77
CA VAL A 15 -3.51 -9.77 13.74
C VAL A 15 -3.23 -8.26 13.68
N GLN A 16 -4.25 -7.42 13.90
CA GLN A 16 -4.08 -5.97 14.04
C GLN A 16 -3.27 -5.60 15.29
N ALA A 17 -3.51 -6.28 16.43
CA ALA A 17 -2.80 -5.99 17.67
C ALA A 17 -1.28 -6.24 17.61
N GLN A 18 -0.82 -7.20 16.79
CA GLN A 18 0.60 -7.48 16.59
C GLN A 18 1.28 -6.44 15.67
N TYR A 19 0.54 -5.83 14.74
CA TYR A 19 1.01 -4.69 13.93
C TYR A 19 1.18 -3.40 14.74
N HIS A 20 0.65 -3.37 15.97
CA HIS A 20 0.57 -2.20 16.84
C HIS A 20 1.71 -2.07 17.87
N HIS A 21 2.84 -2.75 17.69
CA HIS A 21 3.98 -2.56 18.59
C HIS A 21 5.07 -1.70 17.94
N THR A 22 5.17 -0.45 18.44
CA THR A 22 6.34 0.43 18.36
C THR A 22 6.50 1.30 17.09
N ARG A 23 5.62 2.30 16.89
CA ARG A 23 6.08 3.68 16.53
C ARG A 23 5.04 4.82 16.41
N TYR A 24 3.73 4.58 16.45
CA TYR A 24 2.74 5.67 16.20
C TYR A 24 2.13 6.29 17.46
N ASN A 25 2.96 6.80 18.39
CA ASN A 25 2.49 7.67 19.47
C ASN A 25 2.79 9.15 19.15
N ALA A 26 2.08 9.71 18.17
CA ALA A 26 1.99 11.16 17.99
C ALA A 26 0.54 11.53 17.69
N THR A 27 -0.04 12.30 18.60
CA THR A 27 -1.42 12.74 18.72
C THR A 27 -2.00 13.39 17.45
N LEU A 28 -3.19 12.93 17.02
CA LEU A 28 -3.96 13.51 15.92
C LEU A 28 -5.08 14.41 16.48
N THR A 29 -5.06 15.69 16.10
CA THR A 29 -6.20 16.61 16.29
C THR A 29 -6.50 17.28 14.95
N LYS A 30 -7.48 16.75 14.20
CA LYS A 30 -8.43 17.45 13.29
C LYS A 30 -9.31 16.39 12.59
N PRO A 31 -10.66 16.56 12.51
CA PRO A 31 -11.55 15.47 12.09
C PRO A 31 -11.82 15.44 10.58
N ALA A 32 -12.11 14.22 10.10
CA ALA A 32 -12.66 13.84 8.79
C ALA A 32 -11.67 13.60 7.62
N SER A 33 -11.01 12.45 7.62
CA SER A 33 -10.66 11.74 6.38
C SER A 33 -10.50 10.24 6.66
N LYS A 34 -11.17 9.39 5.87
CA LYS A 34 -11.13 7.92 5.98
C LYS A 34 -9.71 7.39 5.75
N ILE A 35 -8.85 7.35 6.77
CA ILE A 35 -7.67 6.49 6.72
C ILE A 35 -7.54 5.77 8.07
N PRO A 36 -8.02 4.51 8.19
CA PRO A 36 -7.77 3.71 9.38
C PRO A 36 -6.32 3.20 9.46
N TYR A 37 -5.47 3.52 8.46
CA TYR A 37 -4.08 3.08 8.37
C TYR A 37 -3.09 4.25 8.31
N PRO A 38 -1.90 4.12 8.90
CA PRO A 38 -0.85 5.12 8.75
C PRO A 38 -0.43 5.25 7.27
N ILE A 39 -0.01 6.46 6.87
CA ILE A 39 0.56 6.70 5.54
C ILE A 39 1.77 5.80 5.36
N GLN A 40 1.68 4.86 4.41
CA GLN A 40 2.74 3.91 4.12
C GLN A 40 3.35 4.17 2.75
N ILE A 41 4.68 4.30 2.73
CA ILE A 41 5.47 4.41 1.50
C ILE A 41 6.19 3.10 1.26
N ILE A 42 5.99 2.52 0.08
CA ILE A 42 6.69 1.31 -0.37
C ILE A 42 7.84 1.66 -1.33
N ARG A 43 8.98 0.98 -1.15
CA ARG A 43 10.16 1.17 -1.99
C ARG A 43 10.08 0.26 -3.20
N ILE A 44 10.89 0.53 -4.24
CA ILE A 44 10.89 -0.28 -5.47
C ILE A 44 11.12 -1.78 -5.20
N LYS A 45 11.91 -2.15 -4.19
CA LYS A 45 12.15 -3.55 -3.83
C LYS A 45 10.86 -4.24 -3.39
N ASP A 46 10.07 -3.59 -2.54
CA ASP A 46 8.82 -4.12 -2.03
C ASP A 46 7.73 -4.08 -3.11
N LEU A 47 7.71 -3.02 -3.91
CA LEU A 47 6.77 -2.87 -5.02
C LEU A 47 6.94 -3.96 -6.09
N VAL A 48 8.19 -4.38 -6.37
CA VAL A 48 8.48 -5.52 -7.26
C VAL A 48 7.86 -6.80 -6.74
N VAL A 49 7.97 -7.05 -5.44
CA VAL A 49 7.39 -8.24 -4.80
C VAL A 49 5.86 -8.16 -4.84
N LEU A 50 5.31 -6.99 -4.48
CA LEU A 50 3.87 -6.74 -4.44
C LEU A 50 3.19 -6.94 -5.80
N LEU A 51 3.78 -6.39 -6.86
CA LEU A 51 3.20 -6.43 -8.21
C LEU A 51 3.61 -7.66 -9.02
N GLY A 52 4.63 -8.41 -8.59
CA GLY A 52 5.26 -9.48 -9.38
C GLY A 52 5.93 -8.96 -10.66
N LEU A 53 6.20 -7.67 -10.77
CA LEU A 53 6.80 -7.02 -11.94
C LEU A 53 8.26 -6.69 -11.70
N SER A 54 9.09 -6.84 -12.73
CA SER A 54 10.49 -6.44 -12.65
C SER A 54 10.64 -4.92 -12.47
N ARG A 55 11.77 -4.48 -11.90
CA ARG A 55 12.10 -3.05 -11.72
C ARG A 55 12.02 -2.27 -13.04
N SER A 56 12.55 -2.84 -14.12
CA SER A 56 12.55 -2.20 -15.44
C SER A 56 11.12 -2.07 -15.99
N THR A 57 10.26 -3.06 -15.76
CA THR A 57 8.84 -2.98 -16.14
C THR A 57 8.14 -1.83 -15.40
N ILE A 58 8.36 -1.69 -14.10
CA ILE A 58 7.80 -0.60 -13.30
C ILE A 58 8.32 0.77 -13.78
N TYR A 59 9.63 0.89 -14.04
CA TYR A 59 10.19 2.13 -14.58
C TYR A 59 9.67 2.48 -15.98
N ASN A 60 9.42 1.47 -16.81
CA ASN A 60 8.79 1.66 -18.11
C ASN A 60 7.37 2.20 -17.98
N LYS A 61 6.60 1.72 -16.99
CA LYS A 61 5.23 2.20 -16.72
C LYS A 61 5.18 3.67 -16.35
N ILE A 62 6.15 4.18 -15.61
CA ILE A 62 6.18 5.60 -15.21
C ILE A 62 6.86 6.53 -16.21
N ASN A 63 7.57 6.00 -17.22
CA ASN A 63 8.34 6.80 -18.17
C ASN A 63 7.49 7.17 -19.40
N PRO A 64 7.14 8.44 -19.63
CA PRO A 64 6.31 8.87 -20.77
C PRO A 64 6.90 8.55 -22.15
N ARG A 65 8.21 8.31 -22.23
CA ARG A 65 8.90 7.95 -23.47
C ARG A 65 8.88 6.44 -23.75
N SER A 66 8.44 5.62 -22.79
CA SER A 66 8.38 4.18 -22.97
C SER A 66 7.12 3.78 -23.74
N ARG A 67 7.22 2.79 -24.64
CA ARG A 67 6.05 2.15 -25.27
C ARG A 67 5.07 1.52 -24.26
N TRP A 68 5.55 1.26 -23.04
CA TRP A 68 4.77 0.67 -21.95
C TRP A 68 4.36 1.70 -20.90
N TYR A 69 4.45 3.00 -21.24
CA TYR A 69 3.99 4.06 -20.37
C TYR A 69 2.52 3.86 -20.03
N ASP A 70 2.21 3.98 -18.75
CA ASP A 70 0.88 3.81 -18.21
C ASP A 70 0.53 5.06 -17.40
N LYS A 71 -0.27 5.94 -18.01
CA LYS A 71 -0.67 7.21 -17.39
C LYS A 71 -1.49 7.01 -16.11
N ARG A 72 -2.14 5.85 -15.95
CA ARG A 72 -2.93 5.51 -14.75
C ARG A 72 -2.06 4.89 -13.65
N PHE A 73 -0.85 4.44 -13.97
CA PHE A 73 0.05 3.86 -12.98
C PHE A 73 0.52 4.92 -11.98
N PRO A 74 0.53 4.61 -10.66
CA PRO A 74 0.88 5.59 -9.63
C PRO A 74 2.27 6.17 -9.80
N THR A 75 2.36 7.49 -9.65
CA THR A 75 3.61 8.23 -9.76
C THR A 75 4.42 8.13 -8.46
N PRO A 76 5.74 7.92 -8.53
CA PRO A 76 6.57 7.89 -7.34
C PRO A 76 6.71 9.27 -6.68
N LEU A 77 6.77 9.27 -5.35
CA LEU A 77 7.13 10.39 -4.52
C LEU A 77 8.64 10.42 -4.29
N ARG A 78 9.23 11.62 -4.36
CA ARG A 78 10.62 11.85 -3.97
C ARG A 78 10.70 11.99 -2.44
N LEU A 79 11.48 11.12 -1.80
CA LEU A 79 11.68 11.13 -0.34
C LEU A 79 12.94 11.89 0.09
N GLY A 80 13.80 12.24 -0.87
CA GLY A 80 15.07 12.94 -0.64
C GLY A 80 16.12 12.46 -1.65
N GLY A 81 17.08 13.31 -2.00
CA GLY A 81 18.14 12.98 -2.97
C GLY A 81 17.61 12.26 -4.23
N ALA A 82 18.19 11.10 -4.54
CA ALA A 82 17.75 10.20 -5.61
C ALA A 82 16.73 9.12 -5.16
N SER A 83 16.25 9.18 -3.92
CA SER A 83 15.38 8.14 -3.34
C SER A 83 13.90 8.39 -3.63
N ILE A 84 13.27 7.46 -4.35
CA ILE A 84 11.84 7.51 -4.71
C ILE A 84 11.01 6.31 -4.22
N GLY A 85 9.78 6.54 -3.79
CA GLY A 85 8.86 5.51 -3.29
C GLY A 85 7.42 5.76 -3.73
N TRP A 86 6.51 4.84 -3.47
CA TRP A 86 5.11 4.95 -3.85
C TRP A 86 4.24 4.93 -2.60
N LEU A 87 3.15 5.68 -2.60
CA LEU A 87 2.11 5.50 -1.59
C LEU A 87 1.45 4.14 -1.83
N LEU A 88 1.33 3.35 -0.77
CA LEU A 88 0.67 2.06 -0.84
C LEU A 88 -0.79 2.22 -1.26
N ALA A 89 -1.49 3.22 -0.71
CA ALA A 89 -2.88 3.52 -1.03
C ALA A 89 -3.11 3.76 -2.54
N ASP A 90 -2.23 4.54 -3.18
CA ASP A 90 -2.34 4.81 -4.63
C ASP A 90 -2.17 3.53 -5.46
N ILE A 91 -1.28 2.63 -5.03
CA ILE A 91 -1.04 1.34 -5.68
C ILE A 91 -2.25 0.42 -5.50
N GLU A 92 -2.82 0.35 -4.31
CA GLU A 92 -4.04 -0.40 -4.04
C GLU A 92 -5.23 0.14 -4.85
N GLU A 93 -5.43 1.46 -4.86
CA GLU A 93 -6.48 2.10 -5.67
C GLU A 93 -6.30 1.81 -7.17
N TRP A 94 -5.05 1.89 -7.66
CA TRP A 94 -4.75 1.53 -9.03
C TRP A 94 -5.09 0.07 -9.32
N LEU A 95 -4.68 -0.87 -8.46
CA LEU A 95 -4.99 -2.30 -8.60
C LEU A 95 -6.51 -2.55 -8.60
N HIS A 96 -7.26 -1.89 -7.71
CA HIS A 96 -8.71 -1.96 -7.68
C HIS A 96 -9.33 -1.43 -8.98
N SER A 97 -8.73 -0.42 -9.60
CA SER A 97 -9.18 0.15 -10.87
C SER A 97 -8.88 -0.73 -12.11
N LEU A 98 -8.10 -1.80 -11.94
CA LEU A 98 -7.84 -2.81 -12.97
C LEU A 98 -8.84 -3.97 -12.95
N SER A 99 -9.53 -4.16 -11.83
CA SER A 99 -10.59 -5.17 -11.68
C SER A 99 -11.91 -4.68 -12.27
#